data_AF-A0A9J6GLC2-F1
#
_entry.id   AF-A0A9J6GLC2-F1
#
_cell.length_a   1.000
_cell.length_b   1.000
_cell.length_c   1.000
_cell.angle_alpha   90.00
_cell.angle_beta   90.00
_cell.angle_gamma   90.00
#
_symmetry.space_group_name_H-M   'P 1'
#
loop_
_entity.id
_entity.type
_entity.pdbx_description
1 polymer ?
#
loop_
_entity_poly.entity_id
_entity_poly.type
_entity_poly.pdbx_seq_one_letter_code
_entity_poly.pdbx_strand_id
1 'polypeptide(L)'
;MAARSPIKTRIPWKYCGGMSGIVGSQANVVKLCIGFDVAEVDGKVVLRPSAVYPKWIDSLEVKLEGAGDVMQTAVYVVGKLLTPFVKDLWIQSLPWRMQKMLERMAN
;
A
#
# COMPACT_ATOMS: atom_id res chain seq x y z
N MET A 1 -7.85 -3.34 16.14
CA MET A 1 -6.66 -4.21 15.94
C MET A 1 -5.88 -3.68 14.75
N ALA A 2 -4.60 -3.36 14.89
CA ALA A 2 -3.76 -2.96 13.75
C ALA A 2 -3.00 -4.20 13.24
N ALA A 3 -3.10 -4.50 11.95
CA ALA A 3 -2.27 -5.54 11.34
C ALA A 3 -0.79 -5.15 11.54
N ARG A 4 -0.03 -5.99 12.25
CA ARG A 4 1.41 -5.75 12.54
C ARG A 4 2.33 -6.14 11.39
N SER A 5 1.78 -6.67 10.30
CA SER A 5 2.58 -7.08 9.14
C SER A 5 2.77 -5.91 8.18
N PRO A 6 4.01 -5.58 7.81
CA PRO A 6 4.28 -4.50 6.87
C PRO A 6 3.70 -4.85 5.50
N ILE A 7 3.01 -3.90 4.87
CA ILE A 7 2.55 -4.07 3.49
C ILE A 7 3.76 -3.82 2.57
N LYS A 8 4.03 -4.77 1.68
CA LYS A 8 5.17 -4.73 0.76
C LYS A 8 4.70 -4.78 -0.69
N THR A 9 5.29 -3.96 -1.54
CA THR A 9 5.15 -4.06 -3.00
C THR A 9 6.54 -4.22 -3.61
N ARG A 10 6.68 -5.11 -4.60
CA ARG A 10 7.94 -5.35 -5.32
C ARG A 10 7.65 -5.32 -6.82
N ILE A 11 8.35 -4.46 -7.56
CA ILE A 11 8.19 -4.27 -8.99
C ILE A 11 9.56 -4.40 -9.66
N PRO A 12 9.73 -5.27 -10.66
CA PRO A 12 10.99 -5.35 -11.39
C PRO A 12 11.21 -4.07 -12.21
N TRP A 13 12.46 -3.60 -12.28
CA TRP A 13 12.86 -2.51 -13.18
C TRP A 13 13.97 -2.96 -14.12
N LYS A 14 14.06 -2.29 -15.26
CA LYS A 14 15.12 -2.49 -16.25
C LYS A 14 15.57 -1.14 -16.77
N TYR A 15 16.88 -0.92 -16.78
CA TYR A 15 17.50 0.26 -17.35
C TYR A 15 18.05 -0.09 -18.74
N CYS A 16 17.98 0.88 -19.66
CA CYS A 16 18.37 0.69 -21.06
C CYS A 16 19.84 0.27 -21.22
N GLY A 17 20.70 0.57 -20.24
CA GLY A 17 22.10 0.10 -20.19
C GLY A 17 22.30 -1.37 -19.76
N GLY A 18 21.25 -2.20 -19.76
CA GLY A 18 21.34 -3.63 -19.46
C GLY A 18 21.23 -4.01 -17.98
N MET A 19 21.17 -3.03 -17.07
CA MET A 19 20.95 -3.28 -15.65
C MET A 19 19.47 -3.59 -15.38
N SER A 20 19.22 -4.51 -14.45
CA SER A 20 17.87 -4.84 -13.97
C SER A 20 17.89 -5.04 -12.46
N GLY A 21 16.72 -4.92 -11.85
CA GLY A 21 16.61 -5.05 -10.41
C GLY A 21 15.18 -4.97 -9.91
N ILE A 22 15.01 -4.69 -8.61
CA ILE A 22 13.70 -4.64 -7.94
C ILE A 22 13.53 -3.29 -7.26
N VAL A 23 12.42 -2.60 -7.55
CA VAL A 23 11.93 -1.49 -6.74
C VAL A 23 10.95 -2.05 -5.72
N GLY A 24 11.29 -1.95 -4.45
CA GLY A 24 10.45 -2.32 -3.33
C GLY A 24 9.88 -1.09 -2.63
N SER A 25 8.63 -1.14 -2.19
CA SER A 25 8.12 -0.22 -1.17
C SER A 25 7.57 -1.00 0.02
N GLN A 26 7.78 -0.47 1.22
CA GLN A 26 7.34 -1.09 2.47
C GLN A 26 6.71 -0.04 3.39
N ALA A 27 5.48 -0.28 3.82
CA ALA A 27 4.81 0.51 4.85
C ALA A 27 4.68 -0.31 6.15
N ASN A 28 5.26 0.16 7.26
CA ASN A 28 5.30 -0.62 8.51
C ASN A 28 4.02 -0.48 9.35
N VAL A 29 3.42 0.70 9.34
CA VAL A 29 2.20 0.97 10.09
C VAL A 29 1.22 1.68 9.17
N VAL A 30 0.18 0.95 8.78
CA VAL A 30 -0.93 1.45 7.98
C VAL A 30 -2.19 1.36 8.83
N LYS A 31 -2.84 2.49 9.07
CA LYS A 31 -4.15 2.56 9.71
C LYS A 31 -5.19 2.90 8.66
N LEU A 32 -6.12 1.98 8.45
CA LEU A 32 -7.34 2.19 7.70
C LEU A 32 -8.52 2.18 8.68
N CYS A 33 -9.48 3.07 8.45
CA CYS A 33 -10.76 3.00 9.11
C CYS A 33 -11.78 2.45 8.12
N ILE A 34 -12.62 1.54 8.60
CA ILE A 34 -13.66 0.88 7.82
C ILE A 34 -14.98 1.13 8.54
N GLY A 35 -15.93 1.74 7.85
CA GLY A 35 -17.32 1.87 8.27
C GLY A 35 -18.14 0.69 7.76
N PHE A 36 -19.01 0.17 8.62
CA PHE A 36 -19.99 -0.85 8.27
C PHE A 36 -21.37 -0.33 8.61
N ASP A 37 -22.29 -0.45 7.67
CA ASP A 37 -23.72 -0.28 7.92
C ASP A 37 -24.28 -1.61 8.40
N VAL A 38 -25.01 -1.57 9.50
CA VAL A 38 -25.67 -2.73 10.08
C VAL A 38 -27.13 -2.72 9.62
N ALA A 39 -27.54 -3.74 8.89
CA ALA A 39 -28.92 -3.91 8.45
C ALA A 39 -29.46 -5.26 8.93
N GLU A 40 -30.75 -5.32 9.24
CA GLU A 40 -31.44 -6.59 9.50
C GLU A 40 -32.24 -6.97 8.25
N VAL A 41 -31.94 -8.14 7.69
CA VAL A 41 -32.63 -8.70 6.51
C VAL A 41 -33.08 -10.10 6.87
N ASP A 42 -34.39 -10.35 6.81
CA ASP A 42 -35.01 -11.64 7.14
C ASP A 42 -34.62 -12.19 8.53
N GLY A 43 -34.57 -11.31 9.54
CA GLY A 43 -34.18 -11.67 10.92
C GLY A 43 -32.69 -11.97 11.11
N LYS A 44 -31.86 -11.70 10.09
CA LYS A 44 -30.40 -11.83 10.15
C LYS A 44 -29.73 -10.47 10.10
N VAL A 45 -28.77 -10.27 10.99
CA VAL A 45 -27.89 -9.10 10.97
C VAL A 45 -26.89 -9.24 9.83
N VAL A 46 -26.91 -8.29 8.89
CA VAL A 46 -26.02 -8.19 7.74
C VAL A 46 -25.13 -6.95 7.92
N LEU A 47 -23.82 -7.13 7.76
CA LEU A 47 -22.85 -6.05 7.76
C LEU A 47 -22.53 -5.68 6.32
N ARG A 48 -22.81 -4.42 5.93
CA ARG A 48 -22.46 -3.89 4.60
C ARG A 48 -21.31 -2.89 4.75
N PRO A 49 -20.20 -3.04 4.01
CA PRO A 49 -19.15 -2.04 4.03
C PRO A 49 -19.69 -0.72 3.45
N SER A 50 -19.61 0.39 4.19
CA SER A 50 -20.16 1.68 3.74
C SER A 50 -19.08 2.70 3.38
N ALA A 51 -17.94 2.66 4.05
CA ALA A 51 -16.81 3.52 3.73
C ALA A 51 -15.48 2.89 4.14
N VAL A 52 -14.43 3.15 3.37
CA VAL A 52 -13.05 2.92 3.79
C VAL A 52 -12.29 4.21 3.63
N TYR A 53 -11.59 4.66 4.66
CA TYR A 53 -10.75 5.86 4.60
C TYR A 53 -9.37 5.63 5.23
N PRO A 54 -8.32 6.21 4.65
CA PRO A 54 -6.97 6.09 5.18
C PRO A 54 -6.81 7.02 6.38
N LYS A 55 -6.46 6.48 7.55
CA LYS A 55 -6.22 7.30 8.74
C LYS A 55 -4.77 7.75 8.83
N TRP A 56 -3.83 6.84 8.58
CA TRP A 56 -2.41 7.16 8.73
C TRP A 56 -1.50 6.11 8.07
N ILE A 57 -0.38 6.57 7.49
CA ILE A 57 0.76 5.73 7.11
C ILE A 57 2.00 6.33 7.77
N ASP A 58 2.55 5.62 8.77
CA ASP A 58 3.53 6.17 9.72
C ASP A 58 4.97 6.14 9.18
N SER A 59 5.31 5.10 8.43
CA SER A 59 6.59 5.00 7.74
C SER A 59 6.39 4.26 6.43
N LEU A 60 6.93 4.85 5.37
CA LEU A 60 7.04 4.26 4.06
C LEU A 60 8.51 4.32 3.65
N GLU A 61 9.06 3.19 3.25
CA GLU A 61 10.43 3.08 2.76
C GLU A 61 10.40 2.58 1.32
N VAL A 62 11.12 3.23 0.42
CA VAL A 62 11.36 2.77 -0.94
C VAL A 62 12.80 2.28 -1.03
N LYS A 63 12.96 1.03 -1.46
CA LYS A 63 14.24 0.37 -1.70
C LYS A 63 14.38 0.05 -3.18
N LEU A 64 15.59 0.09 -3.69
CA LEU A 64 15.84 -0.29 -5.07
C LEU A 64 17.12 -1.13 -5.10
N GLU A 65 16.92 -2.38 -5.48
CA GLU A 65 17.92 -3.44 -5.58
C GLU A 65 18.39 -3.54 -7.05
N GLY A 66 19.62 -4.00 -7.29
CA GLY A 66 20.16 -4.26 -8.64
C GLY A 66 20.90 -3.10 -9.31
N ALA A 67 21.03 -1.96 -8.62
CA ALA A 67 21.92 -0.89 -9.05
C ALA A 67 23.31 -1.13 -8.44
N GLY A 68 24.35 -1.29 -9.27
CA GLY A 68 25.72 -1.54 -8.79
C GLY A 68 26.23 -0.45 -7.84
N ASP A 69 27.36 -0.70 -7.16
CA ASP A 69 27.85 0.11 -6.03
C ASP A 69 27.91 1.63 -6.29
N VAL A 70 28.26 2.04 -7.51
CA VAL A 70 28.36 3.47 -7.90
C VAL A 70 26.99 4.18 -7.94
N MET A 71 25.90 3.42 -8.14
CA MET A 71 24.55 3.96 -8.19
C MET A 71 23.82 3.93 -6.85
N GLN A 72 24.36 3.28 -5.81
CA GLN A 72 23.67 3.16 -4.52
C GLN A 72 23.30 4.53 -3.92
N THR A 73 24.19 5.53 -4.00
CA THR A 73 23.91 6.87 -3.47
C THR A 73 22.79 7.57 -4.25
N ALA A 74 22.84 7.55 -5.58
CA ALA A 74 21.80 8.16 -6.41
C ALA A 74 20.45 7.48 -6.18
N VAL A 75 20.46 6.15 -6.10
CA VAL A 75 19.30 5.32 -5.81
C VAL A 75 18.72 5.58 -4.43
N TYR A 76 19.57 5.74 -3.42
CA TYR A 76 19.15 6.10 -2.07
C TYR A 76 18.43 7.45 -2.06
N VAL A 77 19.02 8.47 -2.71
CA VAL A 77 18.41 9.80 -2.82
C VAL A 77 17.08 9.74 -3.57
N VAL A 78 17.03 9.04 -4.70
CA VAL A 78 15.79 8.85 -5.48
C VAL A 78 14.74 8.13 -4.64
N GLY A 79 15.09 7.09 -3.90
CA GLY A 79 14.16 6.38 -3.00
C GLY A 79 13.54 7.31 -1.96
N LYS A 80 14.34 8.21 -1.38
CA LYS A 80 13.84 9.22 -0.42
C LYS A 80 12.91 10.24 -1.10
N LEU A 81 13.23 10.67 -2.32
CA LEU A 81 12.39 11.60 -3.09
C LEU A 81 11.08 10.97 -3.55
N LEU A 82 11.08 9.67 -3.88
CA LEU A 82 9.90 8.92 -4.30
C LEU A 82 8.95 8.58 -3.14
N THR A 83 9.45 8.58 -1.90
CA THR A 83 8.68 8.22 -0.71
C THR A 83 7.37 9.01 -0.57
N PRO A 84 7.33 10.36 -0.64
CA PRO A 84 6.07 11.11 -0.59
C PRO A 84 5.09 10.73 -1.71
N PHE A 85 5.56 10.58 -2.96
CA PHE A 85 4.69 10.21 -4.08
C PHE A 85 4.08 8.82 -3.92
N VAL A 86 4.88 7.84 -3.48
CA VAL A 86 4.39 6.49 -3.22
C VAL A 86 3.41 6.51 -2.04
N LYS A 87 3.65 7.35 -1.02
CA LYS A 87 2.74 7.52 0.11
C LYS A 87 1.38 8.07 -0.35
N ASP A 88 1.38 9.11 -1.17
CA ASP A 88 0.14 9.69 -1.71
C ASP A 88 -0.61 8.69 -2.58
N LEU A 89 0.09 7.96 -3.46
CA LEU A 89 -0.50 6.91 -4.28
C LEU A 89 -1.13 5.81 -3.41
N TRP A 90 -0.50 5.44 -2.30
CA TRP A 90 -1.04 4.46 -1.36
C TRP A 90 -2.26 4.99 -0.61
N ILE A 91 -2.22 6.24 -0.13
CA ILE A 91 -3.35 6.89 0.53
C ILE A 91 -4.57 6.91 -0.41
N GLN A 92 -4.37 7.17 -1.69
CA GLN A 92 -5.47 7.18 -2.67
C GLN A 92 -5.95 5.78 -3.06
N SER A 93 -5.03 4.83 -3.26
CA SER A 93 -5.37 3.53 -3.85
C SER A 93 -5.81 2.46 -2.84
N LEU A 94 -5.26 2.47 -1.61
CA LEU A 94 -5.59 1.48 -0.58
C LEU A 94 -7.07 1.46 -0.20
N PRO A 95 -7.74 2.60 0.04
CA PRO A 95 -9.15 2.61 0.43
C PRO A 95 -10.04 1.97 -0.63
N TRP A 96 -9.83 2.36 -1.90
CA TRP A 96 -10.59 1.82 -3.02
C TRP A 96 -10.37 0.30 -3.20
N ARG A 97 -9.12 -0.17 -3.10
CA ARG A 97 -8.81 -1.61 -3.21
C ARG A 97 -9.45 -2.40 -2.06
N MET A 98 -9.39 -1.86 -0.85
CA MET A 98 -9.97 -2.50 0.33
C MET A 98 -11.49 -2.53 0.26
N GLN A 99 -12.13 -1.45 -0.17
CA GLN A 99 -13.58 -1.41 -0.36
C GLN A 99 -14.04 -2.48 -1.35
N LYS A 100 -13.40 -2.56 -2.53
CA LYS A 100 -13.70 -3.62 -3.51
C LYS A 100 -13.49 -5.03 -2.98
N MET A 101 -12.49 -5.23 -2.12
CA MET A 101 -12.25 -6.53 -1.48
C MET A 101 -13.37 -6.88 -0.50
N LEU A 102 -13.79 -5.92 0.32
CA LEU A 102 -14.88 -6.09 1.29
C LEU A 102 -16.22 -6.35 0.60
N GLU A 103 -16.53 -5.61 -0.47
CA GLU A 103 -17.72 -5.83 -1.30
C GLU A 103 -17.76 -7.26 -1.89
N ARG A 104 -16.59 -7.81 -2.29
CA ARG A 104 -16.49 -9.19 -2.78
C ARG A 104 -16.64 -10.26 -1.71
N MET A 105 -16.38 -9.94 -0.45
CA MET A 105 -16.56 -10.88 0.67
C MET A 105 -17.97 -10.83 1.26
N ALA A 106 -18.70 -9.74 1.02
CA ALA A 106 -20.07 -9.56 1.48
C ALA A 106 -21.12 -10.16 0.52
N ASN A 107 -20.71 -10.51 -0.71
CA ASN A 107 -21.47 -11.28 -1.69
C ASN A 107 -21.04 -12.75 -1.68
#